data_AF-A0A955WYC2-F1
#
_entry.id   AF-A0A955WYC2-F1
#
_cell.length_a   1.000
_cell.length_b   1.000
_cell.length_c   1.000
_cell.angle_alpha   90.00
_cell.angle_beta   90.00
_cell.angle_gamma   90.00
#
_symmetry.space_group_name_H-M   'P 1'
#
loop_
_entity.id
_entity.type
_entity.pdbx_description
1 polymer ?
#
loop_
_entity_poly.entity_id
_entity_poly.type
_entity_poly.pdbx_seq_one_letter_code
_entity_poly.pdbx_strand_id
1 'polypeptide(L)'
;VSSPDAAVYTVVDVRRLVGADFRADDFVRWCATEGSVPLDGRPHTLLVAPLAGFYTCPPGRANPGHTQMRIACVEPPDRMALVPTLLAGLLERYLARPTLKPAGRRSPRPGPAA
;
A
#
# COMPACT_ATOMS: atom_id res chain seq x y z
N VAL A 1 21.04 -0.85 -13.44
CA VAL A 1 19.66 -0.45 -13.78
C VAL A 1 18.90 -1.74 -14.06
N SER A 2 17.90 -2.08 -13.25
CA SER A 2 17.09 -3.29 -13.47
C SER A 2 16.08 -3.02 -14.59
N SER A 3 16.14 -3.79 -15.69
CA SER A 3 15.08 -3.75 -16.71
C SER A 3 13.83 -4.42 -16.14
N PRO A 4 12.69 -3.71 -16.04
CA PRO A 4 11.47 -4.25 -15.45
C PRO A 4 10.69 -5.19 -16.37
N ASP A 5 11.24 -5.61 -17.52
CA ASP A 5 10.55 -6.49 -18.48
C ASP A 5 10.20 -7.89 -17.93
N ALA A 6 10.79 -8.29 -16.79
CA ALA A 6 10.46 -9.52 -16.06
C ALA A 6 9.74 -9.26 -14.71
N ALA A 7 9.35 -8.01 -14.42
CA ALA A 7 8.69 -7.69 -13.17
C ALA A 7 7.23 -8.18 -13.21
N VAL A 8 6.91 -9.17 -12.38
CA VAL A 8 5.54 -9.66 -12.16
C VAL A 8 4.68 -8.67 -11.33
N TYR A 9 5.08 -7.40 -11.25
CA TYR A 9 4.39 -6.37 -10.49
C TYR A 9 4.67 -4.96 -11.01
N THR A 10 3.73 -4.05 -10.76
CA THR A 10 3.89 -2.60 -10.92
C THR A 10 4.00 -1.94 -9.55
N VAL A 11 4.84 -0.92 -9.44
CA VAL A 11 4.93 -0.07 -8.25
C VAL A 11 4.08 1.17 -8.45
N VAL A 12 3.18 1.44 -7.51
CA VAL A 12 2.35 2.65 -7.47
C VAL A 12 2.75 3.50 -6.28
N ASP A 13 2.83 4.80 -6.50
CA ASP A 13 3.19 5.78 -5.49
C ASP A 13 2.08 6.82 -5.34
N VAL A 14 1.42 6.81 -4.17
CA VAL A 14 0.29 7.70 -3.90
C VAL A 14 0.68 8.98 -3.18
N ARG A 15 1.98 9.32 -3.06
CA ARG A 15 2.47 10.46 -2.26
C ARG A 15 1.83 11.82 -2.57
N ARG A 16 1.33 12.01 -3.80
CA ARG A 16 0.69 13.26 -4.24
C ARG A 16 -0.82 13.29 -3.99
N LEU A 17 -1.39 12.20 -3.49
CA LEU A 17 -2.83 12.01 -3.27
C LEU A 17 -3.17 11.88 -1.78
N VAL A 18 -2.17 11.72 -0.92
CA VAL A 18 -2.34 11.41 0.50
C VAL A 18 -1.65 12.44 1.39
N GLY A 19 -2.15 12.60 2.61
CA GLY A 19 -1.53 13.46 3.63
C GLY A 19 -0.25 12.86 4.24
N ALA A 20 0.48 13.68 4.99
CA ALA A 20 1.75 13.30 5.62
C ALA A 20 1.64 12.11 6.61
N ASP A 21 0.47 11.94 7.23
CA ASP A 21 0.21 10.86 8.19
C ASP A 21 -0.13 9.53 7.51
N PHE A 22 -0.28 9.50 6.18
CA PHE A 22 -0.61 8.27 5.48
C PHE A 22 0.55 7.27 5.53
N ARG A 23 0.20 6.01 5.81
CA ARG A 23 1.15 4.89 5.79
C ARG A 23 0.61 3.75 4.94
N ALA A 24 1.35 3.41 3.88
CA ALA A 24 1.01 2.30 2.98
C ALA A 24 0.81 0.97 3.72
N ASP A 25 1.55 0.71 4.80
CA ASP A 25 1.41 -0.48 5.64
C ASP A 25 0.00 -0.61 6.25
N ASP A 26 -0.58 0.52 6.67
CA ASP A 26 -1.88 0.56 7.32
C ASP A 26 -3.01 0.47 6.29
N PHE A 27 -2.84 1.12 5.14
CA PHE A 27 -3.73 0.97 3.99
C PHE A 27 -3.77 -0.47 3.47
N VAL A 28 -2.61 -1.11 3.25
CA VAL A 28 -2.54 -2.52 2.82
C VAL A 28 -3.27 -3.43 3.78
N ARG A 29 -3.02 -3.26 5.08
CA ARG A 29 -3.67 -4.07 6.12
C ARG A 29 -5.18 -3.87 6.13
N TRP A 30 -5.63 -2.64 5.92
CA TRP A 30 -7.05 -2.33 5.80
C TRP A 30 -7.67 -3.04 4.59
N CYS A 31 -7.07 -2.94 3.40
CA CYS A 31 -7.53 -3.65 2.20
C CYS A 31 -7.66 -5.17 2.44
N ALA A 32 -6.72 -5.75 3.20
CA ALA A 32 -6.70 -7.19 3.50
C ALA A 32 -7.74 -7.65 4.53
N THR A 33 -8.31 -6.74 5.33
CA THR A 33 -9.18 -7.09 6.46
C THR A 33 -10.63 -6.66 6.25
N GLU A 34 -10.86 -5.42 5.85
CA GLU A 34 -12.22 -4.85 5.77
C GLU A 34 -12.43 -3.96 4.52
N GLY A 35 -11.34 -3.56 3.86
CA GLY A 35 -11.41 -2.68 2.70
C GLY A 35 -12.08 -3.35 1.51
N SER A 36 -13.15 -2.73 1.01
CA SER A 36 -13.85 -3.19 -0.19
C SER A 36 -14.52 -2.05 -0.94
N VAL A 37 -14.73 -2.26 -2.24
CA VAL A 37 -15.44 -1.39 -3.18
C VAL A 37 -16.54 -2.21 -3.86
N PRO A 38 -17.79 -1.72 -3.92
CA PRO A 38 -18.85 -2.37 -4.69
C PRO A 38 -18.56 -2.17 -6.18
N LEU A 39 -18.50 -3.28 -6.91
CA LEU A 39 -18.37 -3.32 -8.35
C LEU A 39 -19.28 -4.44 -8.86
N ASP A 40 -20.14 -4.13 -9.84
CA ASP A 40 -21.14 -5.05 -10.38
C ASP A 40 -22.01 -5.74 -9.31
N GLY A 41 -22.42 -4.96 -8.30
CA GLY A 41 -23.25 -5.43 -7.19
C GLY A 41 -22.55 -6.38 -6.22
N ARG A 42 -21.22 -6.57 -6.35
CA ARG A 42 -20.43 -7.45 -5.47
C ARG A 42 -19.31 -6.67 -4.77
N PRO A 43 -18.98 -6.98 -3.51
CA PRO A 43 -17.84 -6.38 -2.85
C PRO A 43 -16.55 -6.95 -3.45
N HIS A 44 -15.64 -6.06 -3.84
CA HIS A 44 -14.30 -6.40 -4.33
C HIS A 44 -13.24 -5.72 -3.48
N THR A 45 -12.09 -6.36 -3.33
CA THR A 45 -10.90 -5.75 -2.73
C THR A 45 -9.71 -5.91 -3.67
N LEU A 46 -8.64 -5.16 -3.42
CA LEU A 46 -7.37 -5.25 -4.11
C LEU A 46 -6.28 -5.49 -3.08
N LEU A 47 -5.66 -6.67 -3.15
CA LEU A 47 -4.51 -7.00 -2.31
C LEU A 47 -3.24 -6.39 -2.92
N VAL A 48 -2.58 -5.57 -2.13
CA VAL A 48 -1.32 -4.88 -2.48
C VAL A 48 -0.30 -5.14 -1.38
N ALA A 49 0.99 -4.95 -1.67
CA ALA A 49 2.05 -5.11 -0.67
C ALA A 49 2.82 -3.80 -0.47
N PRO A 50 3.14 -3.40 0.78
CA PRO A 50 3.88 -2.17 1.05
C PRO A 50 5.35 -2.32 0.67
N LEU A 51 5.99 -1.22 0.32
CA LEU A 51 7.41 -1.19 -0.02
C LEU A 51 8.29 -0.60 1.09
N ALA A 52 7.72 -0.07 2.18
CA ALA A 52 8.45 0.57 3.27
C ALA A 52 9.61 -0.27 3.82
N GLY A 53 9.42 -1.59 3.96
CA GLY A 53 10.42 -2.51 4.49
C GLY A 53 11.59 -2.83 3.55
N PHE A 54 11.54 -2.41 2.29
CA PHE A 54 12.60 -2.70 1.29
C PHE A 54 13.64 -1.58 1.16
N TYR A 55 13.37 -0.41 1.74
CA TYR A 55 14.27 0.74 1.65
C TYR A 55 15.15 0.86 2.89
N THR A 56 16.46 0.96 2.67
CA THR A 56 17.42 1.47 3.65
C THR A 56 17.57 2.97 3.44
N CYS A 57 17.07 3.78 4.39
CA CYS A 57 17.13 5.24 4.30
C CYS A 57 18.17 5.80 5.28
N PRO A 58 19.02 6.76 4.85
CA PRO A 58 19.89 7.50 5.76
C PRO A 58 19.08 8.25 6.84
N PRO A 59 19.68 8.52 8.01
CA PRO A 59 19.06 9.35 9.04
C PRO A 59 18.58 10.70 8.47
N GLY A 60 17.36 11.11 8.83
CA GLY A 60 16.75 12.36 8.36
C GLY A 60 16.13 12.32 6.96
N ARG A 61 16.28 11.23 6.20
CA ARG A 61 15.62 11.07 4.90
C ARG A 61 14.29 10.32 5.03
N ALA A 62 13.22 10.89 4.48
CA ALA A 62 11.92 10.23 4.43
C ALA A 62 11.98 8.94 3.60
N ASN A 63 11.37 7.87 4.11
CA ASN A 63 11.29 6.59 3.41
C ASN A 63 10.21 6.67 2.31
N PRO A 64 10.57 6.57 1.01
CA PRO A 64 9.60 6.65 -0.07
C PRO A 64 8.61 5.49 -0.06
N GLY A 65 8.99 4.34 0.50
CA GLY A 65 8.13 3.18 0.68
C GLY A 65 6.95 3.44 1.61
N HIS A 66 6.90 4.57 2.30
CA HIS A 66 5.76 4.96 3.11
C HIS A 66 4.48 5.24 2.31
N THR A 67 4.61 5.57 1.03
CA THR A 67 3.50 5.85 0.11
C THR A 67 3.50 4.93 -1.11
N GLN A 68 4.45 3.99 -1.17
CA GLN A 68 4.61 3.09 -2.30
C GLN A 68 4.14 1.68 -1.99
N MET A 69 3.48 1.08 -2.97
CA MET A 69 2.93 -0.26 -2.92
C MET A 69 3.23 -0.97 -4.23
N ARG A 70 3.32 -2.30 -4.19
CA ARG A 70 3.39 -3.14 -5.39
C ARG A 70 2.07 -3.88 -5.60
N ILE A 71 1.66 -3.95 -6.87
CA ILE A 71 0.50 -4.70 -7.35
C ILE A 71 1.03 -5.81 -8.26
N ALA A 72 0.69 -7.06 -7.94
CA ALA A 72 1.08 -8.20 -8.75
C ALA A 72 0.29 -8.22 -10.07
N CYS A 73 0.99 -8.44 -11.19
CA CYS A 73 0.43 -8.53 -12.54
C CYS A 73 0.26 -10.01 -12.94
N VAL A 74 -0.58 -10.74 -12.21
CA VAL A 74 -0.74 -12.20 -12.36
C VAL A 74 -2.10 -12.63 -12.92
N GLU A 75 -3.04 -11.70 -13.05
CA GLU A 75 -4.38 -11.96 -13.56
C GLU A 75 -4.47 -11.67 -15.07
N PRO A 76 -5.49 -12.21 -15.77
CA PRO A 76 -5.79 -11.86 -17.15
C PRO A 76 -6.03 -10.35 -17.37
N PRO A 77 -5.82 -9.82 -18.59
CA PRO A 77 -5.95 -8.40 -18.90
C PRO A 77 -7.29 -7.78 -18.46
N ASP A 78 -8.41 -8.46 -18.66
CA ASP A 78 -9.74 -7.94 -18.31
C ASP A 78 -9.90 -7.72 -16.81
N ARG A 79 -9.29 -8.58 -15.97
CA ARG A 79 -9.27 -8.40 -14.52
C ARG A 79 -8.27 -7.36 -14.09
N MET A 80 -7.10 -7.32 -14.74
CA MET A 80 -6.10 -6.28 -14.49
C MET A 80 -6.62 -4.88 -14.83
N ALA A 81 -7.54 -4.76 -15.79
CA ALA A 81 -8.21 -3.50 -16.12
C ALA A 81 -9.07 -2.93 -14.97
N LEU A 82 -9.47 -3.76 -14.00
CA LEU A 82 -10.23 -3.31 -12.82
C LEU A 82 -9.34 -2.67 -11.75
N VAL A 83 -8.03 -2.95 -11.77
CA VAL A 83 -7.08 -2.52 -10.75
C VAL A 83 -7.10 -1.00 -10.51
N PRO A 84 -7.07 -0.12 -11.53
CA PRO A 84 -7.10 1.33 -11.30
C PRO A 84 -8.36 1.78 -10.56
N THR A 85 -9.53 1.28 -10.98
CA THR A 85 -10.83 1.61 -10.36
C THR A 85 -10.91 1.12 -8.92
N LEU A 86 -10.50 -0.12 -8.67
CA LEU A 86 -10.48 -0.70 -7.33
C LEU A 86 -9.51 0.06 -6.41
N LEU A 87 -8.30 0.37 -6.89
CA LEU A 87 -7.31 1.10 -6.11
C LEU A 87 -7.80 2.51 -5.75
N ALA A 88 -8.38 3.23 -6.71
CA ALA A 88 -8.94 4.55 -6.47
C ALA A 88 -10.07 4.52 -5.43
N GLY A 89 -11.06 3.63 -5.63
CA GLY A 89 -12.19 3.52 -4.71
C GLY A 89 -11.78 3.06 -3.31
N LEU A 90 -10.81 2.16 -3.19
CA LEU A 90 -10.27 1.75 -1.89
C LEU A 90 -9.54 2.89 -1.20
N LEU A 91 -8.72 3.65 -1.94
CA LEU A 91 -7.98 4.78 -1.39
C LEU A 91 -8.92 5.88 -0.90
N GLU A 92 -9.92 6.26 -1.70
CA GLU A 92 -10.93 7.25 -1.31
C GLU A 92 -11.67 6.83 -0.03
N ARG A 93 -12.14 5.58 0.02
CA ARG A 93 -12.81 5.03 1.19
C ARG A 93 -11.92 4.99 2.42
N TYR A 94 -10.65 4.61 2.26
CA TYR A 94 -9.70 4.60 3.36
C TYR A 94 -9.47 6.00 3.93
N LEU A 95 -9.32 7.01 3.06
CA LEU A 95 -9.09 8.39 3.46
C LEU A 95 -10.33 9.07 4.06
N ALA A 96 -11.54 8.63 3.68
CA ALA A 96 -12.78 9.14 4.25
C ALA A 96 -13.08 8.60 5.67
N ARG A 97 -12.32 7.61 6.15
CA ARG A 97 -12.50 7.07 7.50
C ARG A 97 -12.08 8.11 8.54
N PRO A 98 -12.79 8.21 9.68
CA PRO A 98 -12.27 8.91 10.84
C PRO A 98 -10.91 8.32 11.19
N THR A 99 -9.86 9.14 11.22
CA THR A 99 -8.49 8.70 11.48
C THR A 99 -8.41 8.05 12.85
N LEU A 100 -8.37 6.71 12.89
CA LEU A 100 -7.93 5.99 14.07
C LEU A 100 -6.44 6.26 14.23
N LYS A 101 -6.11 7.13 15.19
CA LYS A 101 -4.73 7.34 15.65
C LYS A 101 -4.09 5.96 15.84
N PRO A 102 -2.99 5.62 15.15
CA PRO A 102 -2.44 4.29 15.25
C PRO A 102 -2.07 4.02 16.71
N ALA A 103 -2.61 2.94 17.27
CA ALA A 103 -2.21 2.46 18.59
C ALA A 103 -0.69 2.33 18.60
N GLY A 104 -0.05 2.99 19.58
CA GLY A 104 1.39 3.25 19.60
C GLY A 104 2.22 2.08 19.07
N ARG A 105 2.99 2.33 18.01
CA ARG A 105 3.98 1.37 17.51
C ARG A 105 4.93 1.07 18.67
N ARG A 106 4.92 -0.17 19.16
CA ARG A 106 5.95 -0.68 20.07
C ARG A 106 7.31 -0.44 19.44
N SER A 107 8.18 0.25 20.18
CA SER A 107 9.58 0.47 19.84
C SER A 107 10.25 -0.85 19.45
N PRO A 108 11.18 -0.85 18.48
CA PRO A 108 11.98 -2.05 18.19
C PRO A 108 12.67 -2.48 19.49
N ARG A 109 12.54 -3.76 19.86
CA ARG A 109 13.30 -4.31 20.98
C ARG A 109 14.78 -4.08 20.69
N PRO A 110 15.59 -3.61 21.65
CA PRO A 110 17.04 -3.58 21.46
C PRO A 110 17.50 -5.01 21.15
N GLY A 111 18.24 -5.17 20.05
CA GLY A 111 18.88 -6.43 19.71
C GLY A 111 19.86 -6.85 20.81
N PRO A 112 20.19 -8.15 20.93
CA PRO A 112 21.10 -8.62 21.96
C PRO A 112 22.46 -7.93 21.79
N ALA A 113 22.95 -7.31 22.87
CA ALA A 113 24.31 -6.81 22.94
C ALA A 113 25.28 -7.98 22.77
N ALA A 114 26.28 -7.79 21.90
CA ALA A 114 27.40 -8.70 21.73
C ALA A 114 28.32 -8.69 22.95
#